data_AF-A0A955YCE9-F1
#
_entry.id   AF-A0A955YCE9-F1
#
_cell.length_a   1.000
_cell.length_b   1.000
_cell.length_c   1.000
_cell.angle_alpha   90.00
_cell.angle_beta   90.00
_cell.angle_gamma   90.00
#
_symmetry.space_group_name_H-M   'P 1'
#
loop_
_entity.id
_entity.type
_entity.pdbx_description
1 polymer ?
#
loop_
_entity_poly.entity_id
_entity_poly.type
_entity_poly.pdbx_seq_one_letter_code
_entity_poly.pdbx_strand_id
1 'polypeptide(L)' 'MRIEPGEAARLMAEEGYVYLDVRTIGEWATGHPPGSRNVPYSLAEAGGLQPNPLFLPLVRALFGPSQGLVVACAAGR' A
#
# COMPACT_ATOMS: atom_id res chain seq x y z
N MET A 1 11.90 -7.59 -4.93
CA MET A 1 11.50 -8.92 -4.44
C MET A 1 9.98 -8.95 -4.50
N ARG A 2 9.40 -9.92 -5.22
CA ARG A 2 7.94 -10.12 -5.27
C ARG A 2 7.60 -11.22 -4.26
N ILE A 3 6.51 -11.05 -3.51
CA ILE A 3 6.03 -12.04 -2.55
C ILE A 3 4.58 -12.39 -2.87
N GLU A 4 4.20 -13.64 -2.62
CA GLU A 4 2.82 -14.11 -2.81
C GLU A 4 1.92 -13.66 -1.64
N PRO A 5 0.59 -13.57 -1.82
CA PRO A 5 -0.32 -13.07 -0.79
C PRO A 5 -0.23 -13.81 0.56
N GLY A 6 0.02 -15.12 0.53
CA GLY A 6 0.21 -15.92 1.74
C GLY A 6 1.46 -15.53 2.53
N GLU A 7 2.56 -15.20 1.83
CA GLU A 7 3.79 -14.73 2.47
C GLU A 7 3.64 -13.31 3.01
N ALA A 8 2.89 -12.46 2.31
CA ALA A 8 2.54 -11.13 2.83
C ALA A 8 1.76 -11.22 4.16
N ALA A 9 0.79 -12.13 4.25
CA ALA A 9 0.04 -12.36 5.48
C ALA A 9 0.95 -12.87 6.61
N ARG A 10 1.90 -13.76 6.29
CA ARG A 10 2.89 -14.26 7.24
C ARG A 10 3.80 -13.15 7.77
N LEU A 11 4.36 -12.32 6.89
CA LEU A 11 5.20 -11.18 7.28
C LEU A 11 4.45 -10.15 8.13
N MET A 12 3.18 -9.92 7.84
CA MET A 12 2.33 -9.06 8.68
C MET A 12 2.12 -9.64 10.09
N ALA A 13 1.84 -10.95 10.18
CA ALA A 13 1.49 -11.60 11.43
C ALA A 13 2.71 -11.94 12.31
N GLU A 14 3.79 -12.42 11.70
CA GLU A 14 4.98 -12.94 12.38
C GLU A 14 6.06 -11.88 12.56
N GLU A 15 6.24 -10.99 11.58
CA GLU A 15 7.34 -10.02 11.56
C GLU A 15 6.87 -8.56 11.75
N GLY A 16 5.56 -8.33 11.91
CA GLY A 16 4.99 -7.01 12.15
C GLY A 16 5.10 -6.05 10.96
N TYR A 17 5.23 -6.59 9.75
CA TYR A 17 5.27 -5.76 8.54
C TYR A 17 3.93 -5.06 8.33
N VAL A 18 3.99 -3.84 7.80
CA VAL A 18 2.75 -3.14 7.41
C VAL A 18 2.45 -3.37 5.95
N TYR A 19 1.20 -3.75 5.69
CA TYR A 19 0.67 -3.85 4.35
C TYR A 19 0.29 -2.46 3.83
N LEU A 20 1.12 -1.93 2.94
CA LEU A 20 0.92 -0.67 2.27
C LEU A 20 0.30 -0.90 0.90
N ASP A 21 -0.97 -0.56 0.75
CA ASP A 21 -1.68 -0.63 -0.52
C ASP A 21 -1.59 0.71 -1.23
N VAL A 22 -1.08 0.68 -2.47
CA VAL A 22 -0.87 1.88 -3.28
C VAL A 22 -1.90 2.08 -4.39
N ARG A 23 -2.96 1.26 -4.39
CA ARG A 23 -4.11 1.41 -5.28
C ARG A 23 -4.87 2.69 -4.97
N THR A 24 -5.77 3.06 -5.88
CA THR A 24 -6.62 4.23 -5.68
C THR A 24 -7.53 4.06 -4.47
N ILE A 25 -7.96 5.17 -3.88
CA ILE A 25 -8.89 5.17 -2.74
C ILE A 25 -10.20 4.45 -3.12
N GLY A 26 -10.66 4.59 -4.36
CA GLY A 26 -11.86 3.91 -4.86
C GLY A 26 -11.72 2.39 -4.83
N GLU A 27 -10.59 1.85 -5.32
CA GLU A 27 -10.32 0.41 -5.26
C GLU A 27 -10.16 -0.08 -3.82
N TRP A 28 -9.49 0.68 -2.97
CA TRP A 28 -9.32 0.36 -1.56
C TRP A 28 -10.65 0.25 -0.80
N ALA A 29 -11.60 1.13 -1.11
CA ALA A 29 -12.92 1.16 -0.51
C ALA A 29 -13.75 -0.09 -0.86
N THR A 30 -13.45 -0.78 -1.97
CA THR A 30 -14.14 -2.03 -2.34
C THR A 30 -13.74 -3.23 -1.47
N GLY A 31 -12.60 -3.14 -0.77
CA GLY A 31 -12.14 -4.18 0.13
C GLY A 31 -10.63 -4.17 0.33
N HIS A 32 -10.21 -4.45 1.56
CA HIS A 32 -8.81 -4.54 1.94
C HIS A 32 -8.59 -5.43 3.18
N PRO A 33 -7.41 -6.03 3.33
CA PRO A 33 -7.08 -6.81 4.52
C PRO A 33 -7.13 -5.99 5.82
N PRO A 34 -7.54 -6.55 6.96
CA PRO A 34 -7.47 -5.85 8.24
C PRO A 34 -6.03 -5.41 8.58
N GLY A 35 -5.87 -4.21 9.15
CA GLY A 35 -4.56 -3.66 9.53
C GLY A 35 -3.73 -3.09 8.38
N SER A 36 -4.23 -3.18 7.15
CA SER A 36 -3.58 -2.59 5.99
C SER A 36 -3.78 -1.06 5.93
N ARG A 37 -2.83 -0.36 5.32
CA ARG A 37 -2.82 1.10 5.15
C ARG A 37 -2.81 1.43 3.67
N ASN A 38 -3.69 2.34 3.24
CA ASN A 38 -3.69 2.82 1.87
C ASN A 38 -2.97 4.16 1.78
N VAL A 39 -1.97 4.23 0.91
CA VAL A 39 -1.38 5.49 0.45
C VAL A 39 -1.35 5.41 -1.07
N PRO A 40 -2.34 6.00 -1.77
CA PRO A 40 -2.46 5.86 -3.21
C PRO A 40 -1.24 6.43 -3.90
N TYR A 41 -0.62 5.65 -4.78
CA TYR A 41 0.48 6.12 -5.62
C TYR A 41 -0.03 7.09 -6.70
N SER A 42 -1.25 6.83 -7.20
CA SER A 42 -1.96 7.71 -8.13
C SER A 42 -3.34 8.05 -7.59
N LEU A 43 -3.74 9.31 -7.77
CA LEU A 43 -5.07 9.82 -7.45
C LEU A 43 -5.97 9.74 -8.68
N ALA A 44 -7.20 9.28 -8.49
CA ALA A 44 -8.22 9.32 -9.53
C ALA A 44 -8.86 10.71 -9.51
N GLU A 45 -8.42 11.59 -10.41
CA GLU A 45 -8.98 12.93 -10.58
C GLU A 45 -9.78 13.04 -11.88
N ALA A 46 -10.46 14.17 -12.09
CA ALA A 46 -11.36 14.40 -13.23
C ALA A 46 -10.69 14.19 -14.61
N GLY A 47 -9.35 14.28 -14.68
CA GLY A 47 -8.56 14.04 -15.89
C GLY A 47 -7.93 12.64 -16.00
N GLY A 48 -8.29 11.71 -15.11
CA GLY A 48 -7.72 10.36 -15.04
C GLY A 48 -6.78 10.16 -13.85
N LEU A 49 -5.93 9.13 -13.93
CA LEU A 49 -4.95 8.82 -12.88
C LEU A 49 -3.77 9.79 -12.94
N GLN A 50 -3.61 10.62 -11.92
CA GLN A 50 -2.49 11.53 -11.75
C GLN A 50 -1.56 11.02 -10.64
N PRO A 51 -0.22 11.16 -10.76
CA PRO A 51 0.69 10.80 -9.68
C PRO A 51 0.37 11.58 -8.40
N ASN A 52 0.43 10.91 -7.25
CA ASN A 52 0.26 11.56 -5.96
C ASN A 52 1.57 12.21 -5.49
N PRO A 53 1.72 13.56 -5.52
CA PRO A 53 2.95 14.21 -5.07
C PRO A 53 3.20 14.03 -3.57
N LEU A 54 2.15 13.69 -2.80
CA LEU A 54 2.22 13.47 -1.36
C LEU A 54 2.54 12.02 -0.99
N PHE A 55 2.71 11.12 -1.97
CA PHE A 55 2.98 9.70 -1.69
C PHE A 55 4.20 9.50 -0.78
N LEU A 56 5.38 9.99 -1.20
CA LEU A 56 6.61 9.84 -0.42
C LEU A 56 6.55 10.57 0.94
N PRO A 57 6.07 11.83 1.04
CA PRO A 57 5.87 12.49 2.32
C PRO A 57 4.96 11.69 3.28
N LEU A 58 3.84 11.17 2.80
CA LEU A 58 2.90 10.40 3.63
C LEU A 58 3.50 9.07 4.08
N VAL A 59 4.16 8.33 3.18
CA VAL A 59 4.84 7.08 3.54
C VAL A 59 5.89 7.33 4.62
N ARG A 60 6.70 8.40 4.49
CA ARG A 60 7.70 8.75 5.51
C ARG A 60 7.12 9.22 6.84
N ALA A 61 5.96 9.87 6.81
CA ALA A 61 5.28 10.32 8.02
C ALA A 61 4.56 9.17 8.74
N LEU A 62 4.04 8.19 7.99
CA LEU A 62 3.29 7.05 8.51
C LEU A 62 4.18 5.88 8.93
N PHE A 63 5.34 5.71 8.28
CA PHE A 63 6.21 4.56 8.47
C PHE A 63 7.62 4.99 8.86
N GLY A 64 8.14 4.37 9.92
CA GLY A 64 9.51 4.59 10.36
C GLY A 64 10.53 4.05 9.33
N PRO A 65 11.76 4.60 9.28
CA PRO A 65 12.79 4.17 8.33
C PRO A 65 13.25 2.72 8.50
N SER A 66 12.93 2.10 9.64
CA SER A 66 13.29 0.71 9.98
C SER A 66 12.11 -0.26 9.90
N GLN A 67 10.93 0.22 9.50
CA GLN A 67 9.70 -0.59 9.49
C GLN A 67 9.60 -1.38 8.18
N GLY A 68 9.38 -2.69 8.29
CA GLY A 68 9.12 -3.55 7.15
C GLY A 68 7.82 -3.17 6.46
N LEU A 69 7.87 -2.89 5.15
CA LEU A 69 6.70 -2.56 4.34
C LEU A 69 6.47 -3.65 3.29
N VAL A 70 5.27 -4.21 3.28
CA VAL A 70 4.76 -5.02 2.17
C VAL A 70 3.95 -4.10 1.28
N VAL A 71 4.46 -3.80 0.09
CA VAL A 71 3.78 -2.90 -0.85
C VAL A 71 2.91 -3.72 -1.81
N ALA A 72 1.60 -3.43 -1.82
CA ALA A 72 0.64 -4.00 -2.73
C ALA A 72 0.25 -3.00 -3.82
N CYS A 73 0.37 -3.40 -5.08
CA CYS A 73 0.06 -2.59 -6.26
C CYS A 73 -0.96 -3.32 -7.14
N ALA A 74 -1.82 -2.57 -7.84
CA ALA A 74 -2.76 -3.11 -8.82
C ALA A 74 -2.07 -3.91 -9.95
N ALA A 75 -0.80 -3.64 -10.24
CA ALA A 75 -0.03 -4.37 -11.25
C ALA A 75 0.51 -5.75 -10.77
N GLY A 76 0.23 -6.14 -9.51
CA GLY A 76 0.64 -7.41 -8.91
C GLY A 76 -0.06 -8.63 -9.48
N ARG A 77 0.10 -8.90 -10.79
CA ARG A 77 0.14 -10.28 -11.28
C ARG A 77 1.36 -10.99 -10.72
#